data_AF-A0A838H3Y4-F1
#
_entry.id   AF-A0A838H3Y4-F1
#
_cell.length_a   1.000
_cell.length_b   1.000
_cell.length_c   1.000
_cell.angle_alpha   90.00
_cell.angle_beta   90.00
_cell.angle_gamma   90.00
#
_symmetry.space_group_name_H-M   'P 1'
#
loop_
_entity.id
_entity.type
_entity.pdbx_description
1 polymer ?
#
loop_
_entity_poly.entity_id
_entity_poly.type
_entity_poly.pdbx_seq_one_letter_code
_entity_poly.pdbx_strand_id
1 'polypeptide(L)'
;MNLDAPERFGEVDRCDALADVEASAQQWEHARELAGERVDLDGADAVVGAGMGGSGIAADVVALLAADALPLPVVVHKGYGLPRFAGPRTLV
;
A
#
# COMPACT_ATOMS: atom_id res chain seq x y z
N MET A 1 29.26 14.07 3.49
CA MET A 1 28.11 14.48 4.30
C MET A 1 28.43 14.11 5.74
N ASN A 2 28.35 15.04 6.68
CA ASN A 2 28.51 14.75 8.10
C ASN A 2 27.13 14.39 8.67
N LEU A 3 26.95 13.17 9.16
CA LEU A 3 25.66 12.73 9.71
C LEU A 3 25.39 13.31 11.11
N ASP A 4 26.41 13.89 11.75
CA ASP A 4 26.29 14.54 13.06
C ASP A 4 25.84 16.02 12.97
N ALA A 5 25.46 16.49 11.78
CA ALA A 5 25.04 17.87 11.50
C ALA A 5 23.63 17.90 10.88
N PRO A 6 22.57 17.55 11.64
CA PRO A 6 21.20 17.39 11.12
C PRO A 6 20.62 18.67 10.52
N GLU A 7 21.04 19.84 11.00
CA GLU A 7 20.65 21.14 10.45
C GLU A 7 21.05 21.34 8.97
N ARG A 8 21.96 20.51 8.47
CA ARG A 8 22.44 20.55 7.09
C ARG A 8 21.77 19.53 6.17
N PHE A 9 20.91 18.66 6.69
CA PHE A 9 20.29 17.60 5.89
C PHE A 9 19.45 18.16 4.75
N GLY A 10 18.75 19.28 4.96
CA GLY A 10 17.98 19.97 3.92
C GLY A 10 18.80 20.48 2.72
N GLU A 11 20.14 20.56 2.82
CA GLU A 11 21.01 20.84 1.66
C GLU A 11 20.93 19.71 0.61
N VAL A 12 20.74 18.47 1.08
CA VAL A 12 20.69 17.24 0.27
C VAL A 12 19.24 16.78 0.10
N ASP A 13 18.49 16.68 1.19
CA ASP A 13 17.09 16.26 1.20
C ASP A 13 16.14 17.43 0.93
N ARG A 14 16.16 17.89 -0.32
CA ARG A 14 15.38 19.07 -0.74
C ARG A 14 13.88 18.85 -0.77
N CYS A 15 13.43 17.61 -0.73
CA CYS A 15 12.01 17.24 -0.73
C CYS A 15 11.52 16.83 0.66
N ASP A 16 12.36 16.89 1.68
CA ASP A 16 12.03 16.54 3.06
C ASP A 16 11.54 15.09 3.21
N ALA A 17 12.12 14.17 2.45
CA ALA A 17 11.78 12.75 2.52
C ALA A 17 12.13 12.13 3.88
N LEU A 18 13.08 12.71 4.61
CA LEU A 18 13.39 12.29 5.98
C LEU A 18 12.22 12.55 6.92
N ALA A 19 11.52 13.68 6.77
CA ALA A 19 10.32 13.96 7.58
C ALA A 19 9.21 12.94 7.32
N ASP A 20 9.04 12.48 6.06
CA ASP A 20 8.09 11.40 5.75
C ASP A 20 8.44 10.10 6.49
N VAL A 21 9.73 9.78 6.61
CA VAL A 21 10.20 8.60 7.35
C VAL A 21 10.01 8.79 8.86
N GLU A 22 10.39 9.95 9.41
CA GLU A 22 10.24 10.26 10.84
C GLU A 22 8.77 10.22 11.29
N ALA A 23 7.85 10.66 10.42
CA ALA A 23 6.42 10.65 10.68
C ALA A 23 5.77 9.25 10.57
N SER A 24 6.53 8.20 10.19
CA SER A 24 5.97 6.87 9.90
C SER A 24 5.07 6.34 11.01
N ALA A 25 5.48 6.44 12.28
CA ALA A 25 4.67 5.95 13.39
C ALA A 25 3.29 6.63 13.45
N GLN A 26 3.25 7.95 13.27
CA GLN A 26 2.02 8.74 13.25
C GLN A 26 1.16 8.42 12.02
N GLN A 27 1.79 8.21 10.86
CA GLN A 27 1.11 7.77 9.64
C GLN A 27 0.42 6.42 9.84
N TRP A 28 1.04 5.47 10.54
CA TRP A 28 0.44 4.17 10.86
C TRP A 28 -0.73 4.29 11.84
N GLU A 29 -0.59 5.08 12.90
CA GLU A 29 -1.69 5.33 13.85
C GLU A 29 -2.90 5.94 13.13
N HIS A 30 -2.66 6.97 12.32
CA HIS A 30 -3.71 7.60 11.53
C HIS A 30 -4.35 6.63 10.52
N ALA A 31 -3.54 5.81 9.83
CA ALA A 31 -4.05 4.79 8.93
C ALA A 31 -4.94 3.77 9.64
N ARG A 32 -4.65 3.42 10.90
CA ARG A 32 -5.49 2.53 11.71
C ARG A 32 -6.80 3.17 12.14
N GLU A 33 -6.81 4.48 12.39
CA GLU A 33 -8.05 5.22 12.69
C GLU A 33 -8.93 5.34 11.45
N LEU A 34 -8.31 5.53 10.27
CA LEU A 34 -9.00 5.58 8.98
C LEU A 34 -9.46 4.21 8.49
N ALA A 35 -8.78 3.13 8.90
CA ALA A 35 -9.17 1.78 8.58
C ALA A 35 -10.59 1.52 9.14
N GLY A 36 -11.57 1.66 8.25
CA GLY A 36 -12.98 1.58 8.58
C GLY A 36 -13.45 0.16 8.88
N GLU A 37 -14.76 -0.05 8.74
CA GLU A 37 -15.35 -1.37 8.93
C GLU A 37 -14.88 -2.39 7.89
N ARG A 38 -15.01 -3.67 8.26
CA ARG A 38 -14.65 -4.80 7.42
C ARG A 38 -15.35 -4.69 6.06
N VAL A 39 -14.58 -4.86 4.99
CA VAL A 39 -15.14 -5.00 3.64
C VAL A 39 -15.81 -6.36 3.55
N ASP A 40 -17.08 -6.36 3.17
CA ASP A 40 -17.79 -7.59 2.82
C ASP A 40 -17.26 -8.10 1.48
N LEU A 41 -16.83 -9.36 1.47
CA LEU A 41 -16.29 -10.04 0.28
C LEU A 41 -17.28 -11.05 -0.29
N ASP A 42 -18.50 -11.13 0.26
CA ASP A 42 -19.54 -12.02 -0.23
C ASP A 42 -19.88 -11.71 -1.70
N GLY A 43 -19.77 -12.74 -2.53
CA GLY A 43 -20.02 -12.63 -3.97
C GLY A 43 -18.82 -12.17 -4.81
N ALA A 44 -17.66 -11.87 -4.19
CA ALA A 44 -16.41 -11.68 -4.92
C ALA A 44 -15.74 -13.02 -5.22
N ASP A 45 -15.17 -13.15 -6.42
CA ASP A 45 -14.36 -14.31 -6.82
C ASP A 45 -12.85 -14.04 -6.69
N ALA A 46 -12.46 -12.76 -6.67
CA ALA A 46 -11.07 -12.33 -6.56
C ALA A 46 -10.98 -10.87 -6.07
N VAL A 47 -9.83 -10.54 -5.49
CA VAL A 47 -9.43 -9.17 -5.16
C VAL A 47 -8.24 -8.78 -6.06
N VAL A 48 -8.25 -7.58 -6.63
CA VAL A 48 -7.15 -7.05 -7.42
C VAL A 48 -6.58 -5.80 -6.76
N GLY A 49 -5.35 -5.87 -6.26
CA GLY A 49 -4.61 -4.67 -5.84
C GLY A 49 -4.01 -3.98 -7.05
N ALA A 50 -4.62 -2.90 -7.52
CA ALA A 50 -4.11 -2.10 -8.63
C ALA A 50 -3.20 -0.96 -8.13
N GLY A 51 -1.91 -0.99 -8.48
CA GLY A 51 -0.97 0.02 -8.01
C GLY A 51 0.38 -0.02 -8.73
N MET A 52 0.99 1.14 -8.93
CA MET A 52 2.29 1.29 -9.59
C MET A 52 3.33 1.85 -8.60
N GLY A 53 4.55 1.34 -8.63
CA GLY A 53 5.60 1.75 -7.71
C GLY A 53 5.29 1.38 -6.26
N GLY A 54 5.39 2.34 -5.34
CA GLY A 54 5.16 2.12 -3.90
C GLY A 54 3.81 1.50 -3.56
N SER A 55 2.73 1.91 -4.24
CA SER A 55 1.39 1.32 -4.01
C SER A 55 1.29 -0.12 -4.51
N GLY A 56 2.01 -0.47 -5.58
CA GLY A 56 2.12 -1.86 -6.03
C GLY A 56 2.93 -2.73 -5.07
N ILE A 57 3.98 -2.18 -4.45
CA ILE A 57 4.76 -2.88 -3.42
C ILE A 57 3.90 -3.11 -2.17
N ALA A 58 3.16 -2.10 -1.71
CA ALA A 58 2.25 -2.24 -0.59
C ALA A 58 1.18 -3.31 -0.86
N ALA A 59 0.63 -3.37 -2.08
CA ALA A 59 -0.30 -4.41 -2.49
C ALA A 59 0.31 -5.82 -2.48
N ASP A 60 1.60 -5.98 -2.83
CA ASP A 60 2.28 -7.29 -2.69
C ASP A 60 2.34 -7.74 -1.24
N VAL A 61 2.68 -6.83 -0.32
CA VAL A 61 2.74 -7.13 1.11
C VAL A 61 1.35 -7.55 1.62
N VAL A 62 0.30 -6.83 1.22
CA VAL A 62 -1.08 -7.20 1.56
C VAL A 62 -1.43 -8.58 0.99
N ALA A 63 -1.12 -8.85 -0.28
CA ALA A 63 -1.40 -10.14 -0.91
C ALA A 63 -0.70 -11.30 -0.19
N LEU A 64 0.55 -11.09 0.26
CA LEU A 64 1.30 -12.08 1.04
C LEU A 64 0.66 -12.33 2.42
N LEU A 65 0.33 -11.26 3.16
CA LEU A 65 -0.30 -11.37 4.48
C LEU A 65 -1.72 -11.96 4.40
N ALA A 66 -2.42 -11.69 3.30
CA ALA A 66 -3.76 -12.19 3.02
C ALA A 66 -3.80 -13.67 2.63
N ALA A 67 -2.70 -14.23 2.11
CA ALA A 67 -2.68 -15.55 1.48
C ALA A 67 -3.22 -16.67 2.39
N ASP A 68 -2.93 -16.59 3.68
CA ASP A 68 -3.39 -17.57 4.68
C ASP A 68 -4.70 -17.17 5.38
N ALA A 69 -5.16 -15.94 5.18
CA ALA A 69 -6.29 -15.35 5.90
C ALA A 69 -7.57 -15.23 5.05
N LEU A 70 -7.44 -15.09 3.74
CA LEU A 70 -8.55 -14.87 2.82
C LEU A 70 -8.85 -16.13 1.99
N PRO A 71 -10.13 -16.53 1.84
CA PRO A 71 -10.50 -17.70 1.06
C PRO A 71 -10.52 -17.46 -0.46
N LEU A 72 -10.19 -16.24 -0.89
CA LEU A 72 -10.23 -15.78 -2.28
C LEU A 72 -8.82 -15.34 -2.72
N PRO A 73 -8.48 -15.49 -4.02
CA PRO A 73 -7.19 -15.01 -4.52
C PRO A 73 -7.09 -13.49 -4.46
N VAL A 74 -5.93 -13.00 -4.02
CA VAL A 74 -5.52 -11.59 -4.13
C VAL A 74 -4.46 -11.50 -5.22
N VAL A 75 -4.73 -10.72 -6.26
CA VAL A 75 -3.84 -10.53 -7.43
C VAL A 75 -3.35 -9.09 -7.47
N VAL A 76 -2.04 -8.89 -7.53
CA VAL A 76 -1.48 -7.55 -7.69
C VAL A 76 -1.30 -7.22 -9.17
N HIS A 77 -1.89 -6.11 -9.62
CA HIS A 77 -1.75 -5.61 -10.98
C HIS A 77 -0.98 -4.29 -11.01
N LYS A 78 0.24 -4.34 -11.57
CA LYS A 78 1.16 -3.18 -11.65
C LYS A 78 1.22 -2.54 -13.03
N GLY A 79 0.26 -2.88 -13.90
CA GLY A 79 0.14 -2.33 -15.24
C GLY A 79 -0.94 -1.27 -15.32
N TYR A 80 -1.03 -0.63 -16.49
CA TYR A 80 -2.18 0.21 -16.83
C TYR A 80 -3.45 -0.63 -17.06
N GLY A 81 -4.61 -0.04 -16.81
CA GLY A 81 -5.90 -0.73 -16.93
C GLY A 81 -6.10 -1.81 -15.86
N LEU A 82 -6.92 -2.81 -16.17
CA LEU A 82 -7.19 -3.95 -15.29
C LEU A 82 -6.83 -5.27 -15.98
N PRO A 83 -6.52 -6.34 -15.20
CA PRO A 83 -6.40 -7.68 -15.74
C PRO A 83 -7.66 -8.09 -16.50
N ARG A 84 -7.52 -8.85 -17.59
CA ARG A 84 -8.66 -9.27 -18.44
C ARG A 84 -9.72 -10.10 -17.72
N PHE A 85 -9.37 -10.73 -16.60
CA PHE A 85 -10.31 -11.52 -15.81
C PHE A 85 -11.16 -10.65 -14.87
N ALA A 86 -10.77 -9.40 -14.61
CA ALA A 86 -11.50 -8.51 -13.74
C ALA A 86 -12.90 -8.23 -14.32
N GLY A 87 -13.93 -8.46 -13.52
CA GLY A 87 -15.32 -8.33 -13.93
C GLY A 87 -16.24 -7.95 -12.77
N PRO A 88 -17.57 -8.07 -12.94
CA PRO A 88 -18.55 -7.65 -11.92
C PRO A 88 -18.42 -8.33 -10.54
N ARG A 89 -17.72 -9.47 -10.48
CA ARG A 89 -17.43 -10.22 -9.24
C ARG A 89 -15.98 -10.06 -8.77
N THR A 90 -15.28 -9.03 -9.23
CA THR A 90 -13.91 -8.72 -8.80
C THR A 90 -13.92 -7.44 -7.98
N LEU A 91 -13.39 -7.51 -6.76
CA LEU A 91 -13.09 -6.31 -5.98
C LEU A 91 -11.76 -5.74 -6.48
N VAL A 92 -11.71 -4.44 -6.78
CA VAL A 92 -10.51 -3.73 -7.24
C VAL A 92 -10.27 -2.53 -6.36
#